data_AF-A0A7Y3XBS7-F1
#
_entry.id   AF-A0A7Y3XBS7-F1
#
_cell.length_a   1.000
_cell.length_b   1.000
_cell.length_c   1.000
_cell.angle_alpha   90.00
_cell.angle_beta   90.00
_cell.angle_gamma   90.00
#
_symmetry.space_group_name_H-M   'P 1'
#
loop_
_entity.id
_entity.type
_entity.pdbx_description
1 polymer ?
#
loop_
_entity_poly.entity_id
_entity_poly.type
_entity_poly.pdbx_seq_one_letter_code
_entity_poly.pdbx_strand_id
1 'polypeptide(L)'
;MREVPYDPHFYFHGEEQHLAVRAFTHGWEIFHPPFNEVPLFHLYKQPNSTSANLHWRQDLDVQRPIKWTQRRASARQRLSKLIDNQLAPRYSLGNERSLDDFILRSGIDYRQHIVKAPITSLVKVPEPI
;
A
#
# COMPACT_ATOMS: atom_id res chain seq x y z
N MET A 1 -16.10 1.74 2.08
CA MET A 1 -15.44 0.60 2.76
C MET A 1 -15.63 0.74 4.25
N ARG A 2 -16.54 -0.03 4.87
CA ARG A 2 -16.81 0.06 6.33
C ARG A 2 -15.84 -0.80 7.15
N GLU A 3 -15.40 -1.94 6.61
CA GLU A 3 -14.58 -2.92 7.33
C GLU A 3 -13.10 -2.53 7.41
N VAL A 4 -12.50 -2.11 6.29
CA VAL A 4 -11.10 -1.67 6.24
C VAL A 4 -11.06 -0.18 5.90
N PRO A 5 -11.30 0.72 6.89
CA PRO A 5 -11.28 2.15 6.62
C PRO A 5 -9.87 2.63 6.28
N TYR A 6 -9.82 3.69 5.47
CA TYR A 6 -8.59 4.44 5.24
C TYR A 6 -8.06 4.98 6.58
N ASP A 7 -6.74 4.97 6.73
CA ASP A 7 -6.10 5.47 7.94
C ASP A 7 -5.63 6.91 7.74
N PRO A 8 -6.24 7.89 8.43
CA PRO A 8 -6.00 9.30 8.17
C PRO A 8 -4.60 9.79 8.59
N HIS A 9 -3.79 8.93 9.23
CA HIS A 9 -2.44 9.28 9.66
C HIS A 9 -1.37 8.96 8.61
N PHE A 10 -1.74 8.41 7.45
CA PHE A 10 -0.83 8.23 6.34
C PHE A 10 -0.65 9.50 5.52
N TYR A 11 0.49 9.57 4.83
CA TYR A 11 0.86 10.69 3.99
C TYR A 11 1.63 10.19 2.77
N PHE A 12 0.95 10.13 1.63
CA PHE A 12 1.48 9.92 0.26
C PHE A 12 2.14 8.55 0.00
N HIS A 13 3.03 8.11 0.88
CA HIS A 13 3.69 6.80 0.80
C HIS A 13 3.28 5.94 1.99
N GLY A 14 3.19 4.62 1.76
CA GLY A 14 2.83 3.65 2.81
C GLY A 14 1.34 3.30 2.83
N GLU A 15 0.49 4.18 2.32
CA GLU A 15 -0.98 4.04 2.44
C GLU A 15 -1.53 2.87 1.62
N GLU A 16 -1.01 2.67 0.41
CA GLU A 16 -1.38 1.56 -0.45
C GLU A 16 -0.93 0.23 0.16
N GLN A 17 0.30 0.16 0.69
CA GLN A 17 0.79 -1.04 1.38
C GLN A 17 -0.06 -1.34 2.63
N HIS A 18 -0.35 -0.32 3.44
CA HIS A 18 -1.19 -0.43 4.62
C HIS A 18 -2.59 -0.94 4.28
N LEU A 19 -3.21 -0.40 3.23
CA LEU A 19 -4.55 -0.80 2.81
C LEU A 19 -4.55 -2.22 2.24
N ALA A 20 -3.58 -2.56 1.38
CA ALA A 20 -3.46 -3.88 0.76
C ALA A 20 -3.28 -4.99 1.79
N VAL A 21 -2.32 -4.85 2.71
CA VAL A 21 -2.05 -5.85 3.75
C VAL A 21 -3.28 -6.02 4.65
N ARG A 22 -3.93 -4.93 5.05
CA ARG A 22 -5.13 -5.00 5.89
C ARG A 22 -6.31 -5.61 5.15
N ALA A 23 -6.61 -5.17 3.93
CA ALA A 23 -7.67 -5.76 3.11
C ALA A 23 -7.48 -7.28 3.02
N PHE A 24 -6.27 -7.72 2.66
CA PHE A 24 -5.95 -9.14 2.55
C PHE A 24 -6.15 -9.91 3.86
N THR A 25 -5.61 -9.42 4.98
CA THR A 25 -5.72 -10.09 6.29
C THR A 25 -7.15 -10.08 6.85
N HIS A 26 -8.02 -9.18 6.37
CA HIS A 26 -9.47 -9.16 6.61
C HIS A 26 -10.29 -9.99 5.59
N GLY A 27 -9.63 -10.83 4.78
CA GLY A 27 -10.31 -11.77 3.88
C GLY A 27 -10.59 -11.25 2.46
N TRP A 28 -10.15 -10.04 2.11
CA TRP A 28 -10.37 -9.47 0.77
C TRP A 28 -9.34 -9.93 -0.26
N GLU A 29 -9.77 -10.26 -1.46
CA GLU A 29 -8.86 -10.57 -2.57
C GLU A 29 -8.32 -9.31 -3.26
N ILE A 30 -7.03 -9.32 -3.62
CA ILE A 30 -6.42 -8.28 -4.44
C ILE A 30 -6.28 -8.83 -5.85
N PHE A 31 -7.06 -8.28 -6.77
CA PHE A 31 -7.06 -8.68 -8.18
C PHE A 31 -6.35 -7.62 -9.02
N HIS A 32 -5.41 -8.06 -9.85
CA HIS A 32 -4.76 -7.23 -10.86
C HIS A 32 -5.30 -7.67 -12.23
N PRO A 33 -6.15 -6.86 -12.87
CA PRO A 33 -6.65 -7.21 -14.19
C PRO A 33 -5.49 -7.25 -15.19
N PRO A 34 -5.53 -8.14 -16.19
CA PRO A 34 -4.54 -8.16 -17.26
C PRO A 34 -4.43 -6.79 -17.94
N PHE A 35 -3.20 -6.34 -18.20
CA PHE A 35 -2.96 -5.00 -18.77
C PHE A 35 -3.65 -4.80 -20.14
N ASN A 36 -3.72 -5.86 -20.95
CA ASN A 36 -4.42 -5.85 -22.24
C ASN A 36 -5.95 -5.70 -22.12
N GLU A 37 -6.52 -5.83 -20.93
CA GLU A 37 -7.95 -5.69 -20.66
C GLU A 37 -8.30 -4.33 -20.03
N VAL A 38 -7.30 -3.52 -19.64
CA VAL A 38 -7.50 -2.21 -19.00
C VAL A 38 -6.72 -1.12 -19.73
N PRO A 39 -7.36 -0.36 -20.64
CA PRO A 39 -6.72 0.73 -21.36
C PRO A 39 -6.59 2.00 -20.48
N LEU A 40 -5.91 1.87 -19.34
CA LEU A 40 -5.65 2.95 -18.39
C LEU A 40 -4.18 3.35 -18.44
N PHE A 41 -3.92 4.64 -18.65
CA PHE A 41 -2.59 5.20 -18.68
C PHE A 41 -2.47 6.33 -17.66
N HIS A 42 -1.34 6.37 -16.94
CA HIS A 42 -1.04 7.43 -15.99
C HIS A 42 0.09 8.31 -16.54
N LEU A 43 -0.23 9.56 -16.90
CA LEU A 43 0.77 10.56 -17.24
C LEU A 43 1.47 11.04 -15.96
N TYR A 44 2.61 10.43 -15.65
CA TYR A 44 3.35 10.74 -14.42
C TYR A 44 3.92 12.17 -14.41
N LYS A 45 4.57 12.57 -15.52
CA LYS A 45 5.15 13.90 -15.70
C LYS A 45 5.43 14.17 -17.18
N GLN A 46 5.24 15.41 -17.64
CA GLN A 46 5.73 15.83 -18.95
C GLN A 46 7.22 16.19 -18.89
N PRO A 47 8.03 15.82 -19.90
CA PRO A 47 9.42 16.26 -20.01
C PRO A 47 9.52 17.79 -19.87
N ASN A 48 10.55 18.26 -19.16
CA ASN A 48 10.84 19.69 -18.95
C ASN A 48 9.74 20.51 -18.25
N SER A 49 8.72 19.86 -17.65
CA SER A 49 7.73 20.54 -16.81
C SER A 49 8.13 20.51 -15.33
N THR A 50 7.76 21.55 -14.57
CA THR A 50 7.73 21.48 -13.10
C THR A 50 6.26 21.49 -12.70
N SER A 51 5.78 20.41 -12.09
CA SER A 51 4.38 20.36 -11.67
C SER A 51 4.13 21.36 -10.55
N ALA A 52 3.25 22.33 -10.80
CA ALA A 52 2.90 23.36 -9.83
C ALA A 52 2.21 22.78 -8.58
N ASN A 53 1.65 21.57 -8.68
CA ASN A 53 0.80 20.98 -7.64
C ASN A 53 1.53 19.94 -6.77
N LEU A 54 2.86 19.88 -6.81
CA LEU A 54 3.60 18.95 -5.96
C LEU A 54 3.52 19.39 -4.50
N HIS A 55 2.92 18.54 -3.68
CA HIS A 55 2.71 18.83 -2.27
C HIS A 55 4.02 18.94 -1.47
N TRP A 56 5.14 18.41 -1.95
CA TRP A 56 6.47 18.55 -1.32
C TRP A 56 7.30 19.74 -1.82
N ARG A 57 6.69 20.67 -2.57
CA ARG A 57 7.35 21.91 -3.00
C ARG A 57 7.90 22.70 -1.81
N GLN A 58 9.14 23.15 -1.94
CA GLN A 58 9.85 23.85 -0.85
C GLN A 58 9.17 25.16 -0.46
N ASP A 59 8.76 25.97 -1.43
CA ASP A 59 8.07 27.25 -1.19
C ASP A 59 6.73 27.10 -0.47
N LEU A 60 6.04 25.96 -0.66
CA LEU A 60 4.85 25.60 0.10
C LEU A 60 5.21 25.01 1.46
N ASP A 61 6.23 24.16 1.54
CA ASP A 61 6.58 23.44 2.77
C ASP A 61 7.17 24.35 3.84
N VAL A 62 7.92 25.39 3.47
CA VAL A 62 8.44 26.38 4.44
C VAL A 62 7.31 27.05 5.24
N GLN A 63 6.14 27.25 4.62
CA GLN A 63 4.97 27.88 5.25
C GLN A 63 4.21 26.91 6.18
N ARG A 64 4.47 25.60 6.12
CA ARG A 64 3.75 24.62 6.92
C ARG A 64 4.35 24.46 8.31
N PRO A 65 3.51 24.33 9.36
CA PRO A 65 4.00 24.02 10.70
C PRO A 65 4.59 22.60 10.78
N ILE A 66 3.98 21.64 10.07
CA ILE A 66 4.46 20.25 10.00
C ILE A 66 4.97 19.99 8.59
N LYS A 67 6.26 19.69 8.48
CA LYS A 67 6.95 19.47 7.20
C LYS A 67 6.55 18.14 6.58
N TRP A 68 6.57 18.06 5.25
CA TRP A 68 6.26 16.80 4.56
C TRP A 68 7.16 15.64 4.97
N THR A 69 8.42 15.91 5.31
CA THR A 69 9.39 14.92 5.78
C THR A 69 8.98 14.32 7.13
N GLN A 70 8.45 15.14 8.04
CA GLN A 70 7.91 14.70 9.33
C GLN A 70 6.65 13.85 9.14
N ARG A 71 5.74 14.27 8.25
CA ARG A 71 4.54 13.47 7.90
C ARG A 71 4.92 12.11 7.32
N ARG A 72 5.89 12.08 6.40
CA ARG A 72 6.43 10.85 5.82
C ARG A 72 7.06 9.95 6.89
N ALA A 73 7.83 10.51 7.82
CA ALA A 73 8.43 9.75 8.91
C ALA A 73 7.35 9.12 9.81
N SER A 74 6.32 9.89 10.15
CA SER A 74 5.17 9.40 10.92
C SER A 74 4.41 8.29 10.18
N ALA A 75 4.16 8.45 8.87
CA ALA A 75 3.49 7.42 8.06
C ALA A 75 4.31 6.12 7.98
N ARG A 76 5.64 6.22 7.82
CA ARG A 76 6.53 5.06 7.85
C ARG A 76 6.55 4.35 9.19
N GLN A 77 6.64 5.10 10.29
CA GLN A 77 6.56 4.53 11.64
C GLN A 77 5.21 3.84 11.86
N ARG A 78 4.13 4.42 11.33
CA ARG A 78 2.80 3.83 11.41
C ARG A 78 2.68 2.53 10.61
N LEU A 79 3.27 2.46 9.43
CA LEU A 79 3.37 1.21 8.67
C LEU A 79 4.17 0.15 9.45
N SER A 80 5.30 0.50 10.06
CA SER A 80 6.05 -0.43 10.93
C SER A 80 5.17 -0.98 12.05
N LYS A 81 4.43 -0.10 12.74
CA LYS A 81 3.49 -0.53 13.78
C LYS A 81 2.39 -1.46 13.27
N LEU A 82 1.94 -1.32 12.02
CA LEU A 82 1.02 -2.29 11.41
C LEU A 82 1.69 -3.66 11.29
N ILE A 83 2.92 -3.69 10.74
CA ILE A 83 3.70 -4.93 10.52
C ILE A 83 3.99 -5.65 11.85
N ASP A 84 4.25 -4.87 12.91
CA ASP A 84 4.47 -5.38 14.27
C ASP A 84 3.15 -5.68 15.02
N ASN A 85 1.99 -5.48 14.36
CA ASN A 85 0.65 -5.63 14.93
C ASN A 85 0.39 -4.80 16.20
N GLN A 86 0.93 -3.58 16.25
CA GLN A 86 0.87 -2.65 17.38
C GLN A 86 -0.11 -1.48 17.15
N LEU A 87 -0.95 -1.54 16.11
CA LEU A 87 -2.00 -0.55 15.89
C LEU A 87 -3.26 -0.88 16.70
N ALA A 88 -4.13 0.11 16.85
CA ALA A 88 -5.45 -0.11 17.45
C ALA A 88 -6.31 -0.99 16.54
N PRO A 89 -7.21 -1.84 17.08
CA PRO A 89 -7.95 -2.85 16.30
C PRO A 89 -8.57 -2.36 14.99
N ARG A 90 -9.11 -1.13 14.98
CA ARG A 90 -9.69 -0.51 13.79
C ARG A 90 -8.73 -0.42 12.59
N TYR A 91 -7.43 -0.29 12.85
CA TYR A 91 -6.36 -0.14 11.85
C TYR A 91 -5.35 -1.28 11.87
N SER A 92 -5.61 -2.34 12.63
CA SER A 92 -4.71 -3.50 12.72
C SER A 92 -4.92 -4.47 11.55
N LEU A 93 -4.07 -5.49 11.52
CA LEU A 93 -4.25 -6.67 10.68
C LEU A 93 -5.57 -7.37 11.02
N GLY A 94 -6.16 -8.03 10.03
CA GLY A 94 -7.27 -8.95 10.24
C GLY A 94 -6.80 -10.32 10.70
N ASN A 95 -7.76 -11.20 10.98
CA ASN A 95 -7.50 -12.55 11.49
C ASN A 95 -7.91 -13.66 10.50
N GLU A 96 -8.41 -13.30 9.32
CA GLU A 96 -8.84 -14.28 8.29
C GLU A 96 -7.63 -14.92 7.59
N ARG A 97 -6.55 -14.13 7.41
CA ARG A 97 -5.28 -14.58 6.82
C ARG A 97 -4.11 -13.89 7.48
N SER A 98 -2.94 -14.53 7.46
CA SER A 98 -1.74 -14.01 8.10
C SER A 98 -1.00 -12.99 7.23
N LEU A 99 -0.12 -12.21 7.87
CA LEU A 99 0.85 -11.39 7.14
C LEU A 99 1.82 -12.27 6.33
N ASP A 100 2.13 -13.48 6.80
CA ASP A 100 3.04 -14.40 6.10
C ASP A 100 2.41 -14.90 4.79
N ASP A 101 1.10 -15.14 4.76
CA ASP A 101 0.35 -15.46 3.54
C ASP A 101 0.42 -14.31 2.52
N PHE A 102 0.33 -13.06 3.01
CA PHE A 102 0.49 -11.89 2.15
C PHE A 102 1.91 -11.80 1.59
N ILE A 103 2.93 -12.00 2.43
CA ILE A 103 4.34 -11.98 2.03
C ILE A 103 4.60 -13.06 0.97
N LEU A 104 4.10 -14.28 1.20
CA LEU A 104 4.23 -15.41 0.28
C LEU A 104 3.61 -15.10 -1.09
N ARG A 105 2.41 -14.50 -1.10
CA ARG A 105 1.68 -14.19 -2.34
C ARG A 105 2.26 -13.00 -3.09
N SER A 106 2.61 -11.93 -2.38
CA SER A 106 3.10 -10.68 -2.97
C SER A 106 4.60 -10.67 -3.26
N GLY A 107 5.37 -11.53 -2.59
CA GLY A 107 6.83 -11.50 -2.61
C GLY A 107 7.45 -10.36 -1.80
N ILE A 108 6.66 -9.53 -1.11
CA ILE A 108 7.15 -8.38 -0.34
C ILE A 108 7.28 -8.77 1.13
N ASP A 109 8.51 -8.91 1.62
CA ASP A 109 8.80 -9.15 3.04
C ASP A 109 9.09 -7.83 3.74
N TYR A 110 8.09 -7.31 4.46
CA TYR A 110 8.19 -6.07 5.20
C TYR A 110 9.12 -6.13 6.41
N ARG A 111 9.34 -7.32 6.99
CA ARG A 111 10.18 -7.48 8.19
C ARG A 111 11.66 -7.50 7.83
N GLN A 112 11.98 -8.12 6.69
CA GLN A 112 13.35 -8.22 6.18
C GLN A 112 13.70 -7.10 5.19
N HIS A 113 12.71 -6.32 4.74
CA HIS A 113 12.86 -5.33 3.68
C HIS A 113 13.38 -5.92 2.35
N ILE A 114 12.84 -7.07 1.96
CA ILE A 114 13.24 -7.79 0.74
C ILE A 114 12.03 -7.93 -0.19
N VAL A 115 12.28 -7.85 -1.49
CA VAL A 115 11.29 -8.16 -2.54
C VAL A 115 11.78 -9.36 -3.34
N LYS A 116 10.92 -10.36 -3.48
CA LYS A 116 11.11 -11.57 -4.30
C LYS A 116 10.04 -11.60 -5.39
N ALA A 117 10.22 -12.48 -6.37
CA ALA A 117 9.16 -12.74 -7.35
C ALA A 117 7.89 -13.23 -6.63
N PRO A 118 6.71 -12.65 -6.91
CA PRO A 118 5.45 -13.12 -6.33
C PRO A 118 5.14 -14.54 -6.84
N ILE A 119 4.40 -15.30 -6.05
CA ILE A 119 3.84 -16.57 -6.51
C ILE A 119 2.62 -16.25 -7.38
N THR A 120 2.80 -16.35 -8.69
CA THR A 120 1.78 -16.06 -9.72
C THR A 120 1.06 -17.31 -10.21
N SER A 121 1.13 -18.43 -9.49
CA SER A 121 0.29 -19.59 -9.80
C SER A 121 -1.18 -19.16 -9.64
N LEU A 122 -1.78 -18.74 -10.76
CA LEU A 122 -3.21 -18.65 -10.93
C LEU A 122 -3.74 -20.00 -10.48
N VAL A 123 -4.69 -19.98 -9.55
CA VAL A 123 -5.42 -21.17 -9.10
C VAL A 123 -5.66 -22.08 -10.31
N LYS A 124 -5.29 -23.37 -10.18
CA LYS A 124 -5.54 -24.41 -11.17
C LYS A 124 -6.88 -24.14 -11.85
N VAL A 125 -6.87 -24.01 -13.17
CA VAL A 125 -8.08 -24.09 -13.99
C VAL A 125 -8.85 -25.32 -13.49
N PRO A 126 -10.12 -25.18 -13.07
CA PRO A 126 -10.90 -26.35 -12.67
C PRO A 126 -10.87 -27.36 -13.81
N GLU A 127 -10.60 -28.63 -13.50
CA GLU A 127 -10.66 -29.71 -14.48
C GLU A 127 -12.02 -29.64 -15.19
N PRO A 128 -12.05 -29.74 -16.53
CA PRO A 128 -13.31 -29.72 -17.26
C PRO A 128 -14.21 -30.88 -16.77
N ILE A 129 -15.48 -30.56 -16.56
CA ILE A 129 -16.56 -31.53 -16.26
C ILE A 129 -16.74 -32.47 -17.46
#